data_AF-A0A559K970-F1
#
_entry.id   AF-A0A559K970-F1
#
_cell.length_a   1.000
_cell.length_b   1.000
_cell.length_c   1.000
_cell.angle_alpha   90.00
_cell.angle_beta   90.00
_cell.angle_gamma   90.00
#
_symmetry.space_group_name_H-M   'P 1'
#
loop_
_entity.id
_entity.type
_entity.pdbx_description
1 polymer ?
#
loop_
_entity_poly.entity_id
_entity_poly.type
_entity_poly.pdbx_seq_one_letter_code
_entity_poly.pdbx_strand_id
1 'polypeptide(L)' 'MFNHHDGFNHAVFSTLNHVGLGTRITIFFDSTNRTGKFQGIQHGNAVLTTDSGSLFFIPVNRIVAVSIP' A
#
# COMPACT_ATOMS: atom_id res chain seq x y z
N MET A 1 26.22 -17.44 5.38
CA MET A 1 24.79 -17.74 5.61
C MET A 1 24.11 -16.41 5.91
N PHE A 2 23.28 -15.88 5.02
CA PHE A 2 22.56 -14.63 5.25
C PHE A 2 21.08 -14.90 5.51
N ASN A 3 20.57 -14.18 6.49
CA ASN A 3 19.40 -14.45 7.32
C ASN A 3 18.05 -14.43 6.58
N HIS A 4 17.20 -15.37 7.00
CA HIS A 4 15.77 -15.25 7.28
C HIS A 4 15.16 -13.85 7.02
N HIS A 5 14.43 -13.70 5.90
CA HIS A 5 13.67 -12.49 5.57
C HIS A 5 12.19 -12.75 5.85
N ASP A 6 11.78 -12.52 7.09
CA ASP A 6 10.39 -12.50 7.50
C ASP A 6 9.66 -11.34 6.82
N GLY A 7 9.02 -11.63 5.68
CA GLY A 7 7.66 -11.20 5.32
C GLY A 7 7.25 -9.71 5.36
N PHE A 8 8.13 -8.76 5.67
CA PHE A 8 7.85 -7.34 5.61
C PHE A 8 8.39 -6.77 4.31
N ASN A 9 7.49 -6.28 3.45
CA ASN A 9 7.87 -5.64 2.21
C ASN A 9 8.41 -4.22 2.49
N HIS A 10 9.65 -4.15 3.01
CA HIS A 10 10.33 -2.90 3.43
C HIS A 10 10.38 -1.85 2.32
N ALA A 11 10.49 -2.29 1.06
CA ALA A 11 10.48 -1.41 -0.10
C ALA A 11 9.10 -0.74 -0.27
N VAL A 12 8.01 -1.50 -0.20
CA VAL A 12 6.65 -0.96 -0.28
C VAL A 12 6.37 0.01 0.85
N PHE A 13 6.75 -0.33 2.08
CA PHE A 13 6.55 0.54 3.23
C PHE A 13 7.29 1.88 3.03
N SER A 14 8.54 1.83 2.58
CA SER A 14 9.34 3.02 2.31
C SER A 14 8.73 3.89 1.20
N THR A 15 8.23 3.26 0.12
CA THR A 15 7.53 3.97 -0.96
C THR A 15 6.28 4.66 -0.43
N LEU A 16 5.42 3.94 0.30
CA LEU A 16 4.19 4.50 0.86
C LEU A 16 4.46 5.63 1.86
N ASN A 17 5.57 5.57 2.60
CA ASN A 17 5.96 6.62 3.53
C ASN A 17 6.39 7.93 2.84
N HIS A 18 6.81 7.86 1.57
CA HIS A 18 7.09 9.03 0.74
C HIS A 18 5.88 9.50 -0.10
N VAL A 19 4.83 8.70 -0.18
CA VAL A 19 3.59 9.10 -0.86
C VAL A 19 2.83 10.10 0.02
N GLY A 20 2.62 11.30 -0.50
CA GLY A 20 1.79 12.31 0.17
C GLY A 20 0.36 11.84 0.35
N LEU A 21 -0.27 12.20 1.48
CA LEU A 21 -1.68 11.95 1.72
C LEU A 21 -2.53 12.59 0.61
N GLY A 22 -3.60 11.92 0.20
CA GLY A 22 -4.48 12.33 -0.89
C GLY A 22 -3.94 11.99 -2.30
N THR A 23 -2.68 11.58 -2.44
CA THR A 23 -2.11 11.15 -3.72
C THR A 23 -2.87 9.95 -4.25
N ARG A 24 -3.27 10.00 -5.52
CA ARG A 24 -3.91 8.86 -6.19
C ARG A 24 -2.84 7.83 -6.54
N ILE A 25 -2.92 6.64 -5.94
CA ILE A 25 -2.00 5.53 -6.19
C ILE A 25 -2.75 4.28 -6.60
N THR A 26 -2.04 3.35 -7.25
CA THR A 26 -2.53 1.99 -7.51
C THR A 26 -1.70 1.01 -6.71
N ILE A 27 -2.37 0.20 -5.88
CA ILE A 27 -1.76 -0.85 -5.08
C ILE A 27 -2.09 -2.20 -5.70
N PHE A 28 -1.07 -3.03 -5.94
CA PHE A 28 -1.19 -4.39 -6.43
C PHE A 28 -0.98 -5.37 -5.28
N PHE A 29 -1.95 -6.26 -5.04
CA PHE A 29 -1.96 -7.23 -3.94
C PHE A 29 -2.81 -8.44 -4.32
N ASP A 30 -2.50 -9.64 -3.79
CA ASP A 30 -3.28 -10.87 -4.00
C ASP A 30 -3.79 -11.08 -5.46
N SER A 31 -2.92 -10.83 -6.46
CA SER A 31 -3.23 -10.90 -7.90
C SER A 31 -4.34 -9.96 -8.40
N THR A 32 -4.70 -8.94 -7.62
CA THR A 32 -5.62 -7.87 -7.98
C THR A 32 -4.96 -6.50 -7.79
N ASN A 33 -5.69 -5.43 -8.10
CA ASN A 33 -5.25 -4.07 -7.84
C ASN A 33 -6.39 -3.19 -7.35
N ARG A 34 -6.03 -2.13 -6.63
CA ARG A 34 -6.95 -1.06 -6.23
C ARG A 34 -6.30 0.29 -6.46
N THR A 35 -7.06 1.19 -7.08
CA THR A 35 -6.69 2.58 -7.27
C THR A 35 -7.53 3.47 -6.37
N GLY A 36 -6.90 4.42 -5.70
CA GLY A 36 -7.58 5.37 -4.83
C GLY A 36 -6.64 6.41 -4.25
N LYS A 37 -7.18 7.35 -3.48
CA LYS A 37 -6.40 8.36 -2.76
C LYS A 37 -5.80 7.75 -1.50
N PHE A 38 -4.49 7.77 -1.38
CA PHE A 38 -3.78 7.27 -0.21
C PHE A 38 -4.09 8.10 1.03
N GLN A 39 -4.52 7.44 2.11
CA GLN A 39 -4.83 8.08 3.39
C GLN A 39 -3.80 7.77 4.48
N GLY A 40 -2.71 7.10 4.13
CA GLY A 40 -1.68 6.69 5.07
C GLY A 40 -1.75 5.20 5.42
N ILE A 41 -0.94 4.83 6.42
CA ILE A 41 -0.87 3.46 6.95
C ILE A 41 -1.50 3.46 8.34
N GLN A 42 -2.45 2.55 8.58
CA GLN A 42 -3.12 2.40 9.87
C GLN A 42 -3.16 0.92 10.27
N HIS A 43 -2.68 0.59 11.47
CA HIS A 43 -2.66 -0.78 12.01
C HIS A 43 -2.08 -1.82 11.03
N GLY A 44 -1.02 -1.46 10.30
CA GLY A 44 -0.37 -2.35 9.31
C GLY A 44 -1.09 -2.46 7.96
N ASN A 45 -2.11 -1.63 7.71
CA ASN A 45 -2.83 -1.57 6.44
C ASN A 45 -2.56 -0.25 5.72
N ALA A 46 -2.32 -0.30 4.41
CA ALA A 46 -2.42 0.87 3.55
C ALA A 46 -3.90 1.20 3.35
N VAL A 47 -4.27 2.46 3.61
CA VAL A 47 -5.65 2.93 3.49
C VAL A 47 -5.81 3.72 2.21
N LEU A 48 -6.79 3.33 1.38
CA LEU A 48 -7.19 4.05 0.17
C LEU A 48 -8.64 4.53 0.31
N THR A 49 -8.91 5.72 -0.23
CA THR A 49 -10.28 6.21 -0.44
C THR A 49 -10.61 6.19 -1.93
N THR A 50 -11.73 5.59 -2.31
CA THR A 50 -12.23 5.65 -3.69
C THR A 50 -12.85 7.00 -4.00
N ASP A 51 -13.08 7.27 -5.28
CA ASP A 51 -13.75 8.50 -5.72
C ASP A 51 -15.19 8.61 -5.18
N SER A 52 -15.83 7.48 -4.84
CA SER A 52 -17.15 7.42 -4.19
C SER A 52 -17.11 7.61 -2.67
N GLY A 53 -15.92 7.82 -2.08
CA GLY A 53 -15.74 8.02 -0.63
C GLY A 53 -15.64 6.75 0.20
N SER A 54 -15.59 5.56 -0.42
CA SER A 54 -15.42 4.30 0.31
C SER A 54 -13.96 4.07 0.72
N LEU A 55 -13.74 3.54 1.93
CA LEU A 55 -12.41 3.20 2.42
C LEU A 55 -12.06 1.74 2.12
N PHE A 56 -10.81 1.52 1.73
CA PHE A 56 -10.22 0.20 1.51
C PHE A 56 -8.98 0.05 2.38
N PHE A 57 -8.89 -1.08 3.07
CA PHE A 57 -7.77 -1.44 3.94
C PHE A 57 -7.03 -2.61 3.30
N ILE A 58 -5.77 -2.39 2.95
CA ILE A 58 -4.95 -3.38 2.26
C ILE A 58 -3.76 -3.72 3.17
N PRO A 59 -3.64 -4.97 3.66
CA PRO A 59 -2.51 -5.37 4.50
C PRO A 59 -1.18 -5.14 3.80
N VAL A 60 -0.26 -4.38 4.42
CA VAL A 60 1.01 -3.99 3.79
C VAL A 60 1.87 -5.20 3.43
N ASN A 61 1.80 -6.27 4.23
CA ASN A 61 2.51 -7.52 3.97
C ASN A 61 2.00 -8.30 2.75
N ARG A 62 0.83 -7.96 2.19
CA ARG A 62 0.29 -8.56 0.97
C ARG A 62 0.49 -7.70 -0.28
N ILE A 63 1.01 -6.50 -0.11
CA ILE A 63 1.28 -5.61 -1.23
C ILE A 63 2.52 -6.11 -1.97
N VAL A 64 2.36 -6.27 -3.27
CA VAL A 64 3.42 -6.70 -4.18
C VAL A 64 4.08 -5.50 -4.83
N ALA A 65 3.29 -4.48 -5.20
CA ALA A 65 3.78 -3.26 -5.81
C ALA A 65 2.85 -2.07 -5.55
N VAL A 66 3.41 -0.86 -5.66
CA VAL A 66 2.68 0.41 -5.64
C VAL A 66 3.11 1.20 -6.88
N SER A 67 2.13 1.73 -7.61
CA SER A 67 2.34 2.62 -8.75
C SER A 67 1.78 4.01 -8.43
N ILE A 68 2.61 5.02 -8.66
CA ILE A 68 2.32 6.44 -8.45
C ILE A 68 2.44 7.07 -9.84
N PRO A 69 1.36 7.64 -10.41
CA PRO A 69 1.40 8.33 -11.69
C PRO A 69 2.18 9.65 -11.63
#